data_AF-A0A933TZV6-F1
#
_entry.id   AF-A0A933TZV6-F1
#
_cell.length_a   1.000
_cell.length_b   1.000
_cell.length_c   1.000
_cell.angle_alpha   90.00
_cell.angle_beta   90.00
_cell.angle_gamma   90.00
#
_symmetry.space_group_name_H-M   'P 1'
#
loop_
_entity.id
_entity.type
_entity.pdbx_description
1 polymer ?
#
loop_
_entity_poly.entity_id
_entity_poly.type
_entity_poly.pdbx_seq_one_letter_code
_entity_poly.pdbx_strand_id
1 'polypeptide(L)'
;MLLATAWLALIACMKLFAGNPGDLPKVVLDRSPLAETPTFAVAIAVELSVALVALARPRIGWVLLAGLYLVFEAVLATLIASGAKSCGCAGGAISIPPLVMAAVDSVLLLLVVATQPWKRLVNPPVHWGVLAAGLAIVVSVPWFHVQKRAGGEKPAFVVLHPDRWVGQMVFDAPELVAQLEPADVEKLPTDGLVLLWRQSCDHCREHLLALANDKVRNDGSRPIVLVQLRDDLDKTSIVDVKPEGAHVTNLQFKIGPEFALQTPWELHVEGGVITKALDEEHAVAEAAAGR
;
A
#
# COMPACT_ATOMS: atom_id res chain seq x y z
N MET A 1 -20.40 19.66 -1.62
CA MET A 1 -20.08 19.26 -0.23
C MET A 1 -20.50 17.82 0.07
N LEU A 2 -21.80 17.48 0.04
CA LEU A 2 -22.27 16.12 0.34
C LEU A 2 -21.58 15.02 -0.48
N LEU A 3 -21.39 15.25 -1.78
CA LEU A 3 -20.69 14.30 -2.66
C LEU A 3 -19.24 14.08 -2.20
N ALA A 4 -18.49 15.15 -1.93
CA ALA A 4 -17.11 15.07 -1.44
C ALA A 4 -17.02 14.41 -0.06
N THR A 5 -18.00 14.64 0.81
CA THR A 5 -18.11 13.97 2.12
C THR A 5 -18.40 12.49 1.96
N ALA A 6 -19.31 12.12 1.05
CA ALA A 6 -19.65 10.72 0.76
C ALA A 6 -18.46 9.98 0.13
N TRP A 7 -17.74 10.61 -0.80
CA TRP A 7 -16.50 10.07 -1.38
C TRP A 7 -15.45 9.79 -0.30
N LEU A 8 -15.16 10.79 0.54
CA LEU A 8 -14.22 10.65 1.66
C LEU A 8 -14.62 9.49 2.58
N ALA A 9 -15.89 9.42 2.99
CA ALA A 9 -16.38 8.36 3.87
C ALA A 9 -16.30 6.98 3.20
N LEU A 10 -16.59 6.88 1.91
CA LEU A 10 -16.48 5.65 1.14
C LEU A 10 -15.03 5.14 1.12
N ILE A 11 -14.08 6.01 0.78
CA ILE A 11 -12.65 5.69 0.76
C ILE A 11 -12.18 5.23 2.16
N ALA A 12 -12.55 5.96 3.22
CA ALA A 12 -12.18 5.62 4.59
C ALA A 12 -12.77 4.27 5.04
N CYS A 13 -14.01 3.97 4.67
CA CYS A 13 -14.63 2.68 4.92
C CYS A 13 -13.93 1.55 4.16
N MET A 14 -13.56 1.76 2.89
CA MET A 14 -12.78 0.77 2.14
C MET A 14 -11.44 0.50 2.81
N LYS A 15 -10.72 1.54 3.28
CA LYS A 15 -9.51 1.36 4.09
C LYS A 15 -9.77 0.55 5.36
N LEU A 16 -10.84 0.87 6.10
CA LEU A 16 -11.20 0.18 7.34
C LEU A 16 -11.47 -1.32 7.12
N PHE A 17 -12.17 -1.68 6.05
CA PHE A 17 -12.63 -3.06 5.81
C PHE A 17 -11.73 -3.87 4.88
N ALA A 18 -10.97 -3.24 3.99
CA ALA A 18 -10.18 -3.92 2.96
C ALA A 18 -8.73 -3.42 2.85
N GLY A 19 -8.34 -2.41 3.63
CA GLY A 19 -6.99 -1.88 3.62
C GLY A 19 -6.05 -2.54 4.63
N ASN A 20 -4.78 -2.46 4.28
CA ASN A 20 -3.61 -2.95 4.98
C ASN A 20 -2.72 -1.73 5.32
N PRO A 21 -2.07 -1.68 6.50
CA PRO A 21 -1.15 -0.59 6.85
C PRO A 21 -0.09 -0.27 5.78
N GLY A 22 0.40 -1.28 5.06
CA GLY A 22 1.37 -1.12 3.97
C GLY A 22 0.79 -0.49 2.69
N ASP A 23 -0.52 -0.22 2.63
CA ASP A 23 -1.14 0.48 1.51
C ASP A 23 -0.99 2.00 1.62
N LEU A 24 -0.56 2.53 2.77
CA LEU A 24 -0.33 3.96 2.87
C LEU A 24 0.85 4.37 1.98
N PRO A 25 0.76 5.53 1.30
CA PRO A 25 1.89 6.10 0.60
C PRO A 25 3.13 6.20 1.51
N LYS A 26 4.31 5.79 1.02
CA LYS A 26 5.58 5.86 1.78
C LYS A 26 5.81 7.24 2.40
N VAL A 27 5.50 8.32 1.66
CA VAL A 27 5.59 9.70 2.16
C VAL A 27 4.76 9.98 3.42
N VAL A 28 3.64 9.27 3.63
CA VAL A 28 2.81 9.36 4.83
C VAL A 28 3.42 8.55 5.97
N LEU A 29 3.90 7.34 5.67
CA LEU A 29 4.56 6.47 6.65
C LEU A 29 5.86 7.09 7.17
N ASP A 30 6.72 7.59 6.28
CA ASP A 30 8.03 8.15 6.61
C ASP A 30 7.93 9.45 7.43
N ARG A 31 6.84 10.21 7.26
CA ARG A 31 6.60 11.46 8.00
C ARG A 31 5.83 11.25 9.30
N SER A 32 5.24 10.07 9.51
CA SER A 32 4.49 9.78 10.71
C SER A 32 5.43 9.47 11.88
N PRO A 33 5.20 10.04 13.07
CA PRO A 33 5.95 9.65 14.27
C PRO A 33 5.48 8.31 14.86
N LEU A 34 4.46 7.68 14.27
CA LEU A 34 3.86 6.43 14.72
C LEU A 34 4.28 5.28 13.81
N ALA A 35 4.25 4.05 14.34
CA ALA A 35 4.39 2.86 13.50
C ALA A 35 3.28 2.78 12.43
N GLU A 36 3.42 1.90 11.43
CA GLU A 36 2.51 1.85 10.28
C GLU A 36 1.06 1.56 10.69
N THR A 37 0.86 0.53 11.52
CA THR A 37 -0.44 0.13 12.03
C THR A 37 -1.19 1.26 12.75
N PRO A 38 -0.60 1.96 13.74
CA PRO A 38 -1.25 3.13 14.35
C PRO A 38 -1.39 4.30 13.38
N THR A 39 -0.43 4.53 12.47
CA THR A 39 -0.56 5.57 11.41
C THR A 39 -1.79 5.33 10.55
N PHE A 40 -2.02 4.08 10.14
CA PHE A 40 -3.18 3.66 9.37
C PHE A 40 -4.49 3.87 10.12
N ALA A 41 -4.54 3.47 11.39
CA ALA A 41 -5.73 3.70 12.23
C ALA A 41 -6.01 5.20 12.43
N VAL A 42 -4.98 6.03 12.63
CA VAL A 42 -5.11 7.50 12.73
C VAL A 42 -5.64 8.08 11.42
N ALA A 43 -5.10 7.68 10.27
CA ALA A 43 -5.52 8.18 8.96
C ALA A 43 -7.03 7.94 8.75
N ILE A 44 -7.50 6.71 8.97
CA ILE A 44 -8.93 6.36 8.87
C ILE A 44 -9.78 7.17 9.86
N ALA A 45 -9.33 7.28 11.12
CA ALA A 45 -10.04 8.03 12.15
C ALA A 45 -10.20 9.51 11.78
N VAL A 46 -9.16 10.13 11.21
CA VAL A 46 -9.21 11.51 10.72
C VAL A 46 -10.20 11.64 9.57
N GLU A 47 -10.15 10.77 8.57
CA GLU A 47 -11.07 10.80 7.41
C GLU A 47 -12.53 10.69 7.85
N LEU A 48 -12.86 9.71 8.70
CA LEU A 48 -14.21 9.52 9.21
C LEU A 48 -14.66 10.68 10.12
N SER A 49 -13.76 11.23 10.94
CA SER A 49 -14.06 12.39 11.79
C SER A 49 -14.38 13.63 10.97
N VAL A 50 -13.58 13.90 9.93
CA VAL A 50 -13.82 15.03 9.02
C VAL A 50 -15.14 14.84 8.28
N ALA A 51 -15.43 13.62 7.80
CA ALA A 51 -16.71 13.33 7.16
C ALA A 51 -17.91 13.56 8.10
N LEU A 52 -17.82 13.08 9.35
CA LEU A 52 -18.86 13.26 10.36
C LEU A 52 -19.08 14.75 10.70
N VAL A 53 -18.01 15.52 10.89
CA VAL A 53 -18.10 16.96 11.16
C VAL A 53 -18.64 17.73 9.95
N ALA A 54 -18.28 17.33 8.72
CA ALA A 54 -18.85 17.89 7.50
C ALA A 54 -20.37 17.69 7.43
N LEU A 55 -20.88 16.52 7.83
CA LEU A 55 -22.33 16.28 7.88
C LEU A 55 -23.02 17.03 9.02
N ALA A 56 -22.46 16.99 10.24
CA ALA A 56 -23.12 17.51 11.43
C ALA A 56 -22.97 19.03 11.61
N ARG A 57 -21.85 19.61 11.17
CA ARG A 57 -21.49 21.03 11.35
C ARG A 57 -20.88 21.57 10.07
N PRO A 58 -21.67 21.72 9.01
CA PRO A 58 -21.17 21.96 7.66
C PRO A 58 -20.41 23.30 7.54
N ARG A 59 -20.69 24.30 8.39
CA ARG A 59 -19.95 25.58 8.44
C ARG A 59 -18.48 25.45 8.87
N ILE A 60 -18.16 24.49 9.71
CA ILE A 60 -16.79 24.21 10.15
C ILE A 60 -16.22 23.08 9.30
N GLY A 61 -17.02 22.05 9.06
CA GLY A 61 -16.61 20.86 8.35
C GLY A 61 -16.20 21.08 6.90
N TRP A 62 -16.70 22.12 6.21
CA TRP A 62 -16.18 22.42 4.86
C TRP A 62 -14.70 22.83 4.86
N VAL A 63 -14.22 23.52 5.91
CA VAL A 63 -12.80 23.91 6.04
C VAL A 63 -11.96 22.67 6.27
N LEU A 64 -12.39 21.80 7.19
CA LEU A 64 -11.71 20.54 7.48
C LEU A 64 -11.68 19.62 6.26
N LEU A 65 -12.81 19.52 5.54
CA LEU A 65 -12.93 18.74 4.32
C LEU A 65 -11.99 19.27 3.24
N ALA A 66 -12.05 20.57 2.93
CA ALA A 66 -11.17 21.18 1.93
C ALA A 66 -9.69 21.04 2.31
N GLY A 67 -9.34 21.26 3.58
CA GLY A 67 -7.98 21.06 4.08
C GLY A 67 -7.49 19.62 3.92
N LEU A 68 -8.34 18.63 4.19
CA LEU A 68 -7.99 17.22 4.00
C LEU A 68 -7.79 16.87 2.53
N TYR A 69 -8.66 17.33 1.62
CA TYR A 69 -8.46 17.16 0.17
C TYR A 69 -7.16 17.81 -0.30
N LEU A 70 -6.79 18.99 0.21
CA LEU A 70 -5.50 19.62 -0.12
C LEU A 70 -4.30 18.77 0.35
N VAL A 71 -4.41 18.12 1.51
CA VAL A 71 -3.38 17.17 1.96
C VAL A 71 -3.31 15.96 1.03
N PHE A 72 -4.44 15.42 0.60
CA PHE A 72 -4.47 14.32 -0.38
C PHE A 72 -3.84 14.71 -1.71
N GLU A 73 -4.18 15.88 -2.25
CA GLU A 73 -3.55 16.41 -3.46
C GLU A 73 -2.04 16.56 -3.31
N ALA A 74 -1.56 17.04 -2.16
CA ALA A 74 -0.13 17.15 -1.90
C ALA A 74 0.57 15.78 -1.88
N VAL A 75 -0.06 14.76 -1.28
CA VAL A 75 0.45 13.38 -1.28
C VAL A 75 0.40 12.79 -2.70
N LEU A 76 -0.69 12.96 -3.43
CA LEU A 76 -0.86 12.48 -4.79
C LEU A 76 0.12 13.14 -5.75
N ALA A 77 0.42 14.43 -5.58
CA ALA A 77 1.45 15.11 -6.37
C ALA A 77 2.83 14.47 -6.19
N THR A 78 3.19 14.05 -4.97
CA THR A 78 4.47 13.34 -4.75
C THR A 78 4.50 11.96 -5.40
N LEU A 79 3.36 11.25 -5.39
CA LEU A 79 3.23 9.94 -6.04
C LEU A 79 3.23 10.04 -7.57
N ILE A 80 2.58 11.06 -8.14
CA ILE A 80 2.64 11.35 -9.57
C ILE A 80 4.06 11.71 -9.99
N ALA A 81 4.77 12.49 -9.16
CA ALA A 81 6.16 12.88 -9.41
C ALA A 81 7.15 11.71 -9.31
N SER A 82 6.89 10.72 -8.45
CA SER A 82 7.66 9.47 -8.43
C SER A 82 7.33 8.61 -9.65
N GLY A 83 6.08 8.67 -10.13
CA GLY A 83 5.61 7.79 -11.21
C GLY A 83 4.90 6.55 -10.66
N ALA A 84 4.45 6.60 -9.40
CA ALA A 84 3.73 5.53 -8.76
C ALA A 84 2.48 5.16 -9.58
N LYS A 85 2.27 3.86 -9.77
CA LYS A 85 1.12 3.35 -10.53
C LYS A 85 -0.16 3.20 -9.69
N SER A 86 -0.04 3.23 -8.36
CA SER A 86 -1.17 3.16 -7.43
C SER A 86 -1.01 4.16 -6.28
N CYS A 87 -2.12 4.77 -5.85
CA CYS A 87 -2.13 5.70 -4.73
C CYS A 87 -2.37 5.04 -3.36
N GLY A 88 -2.78 3.77 -3.31
CA GLY A 88 -3.09 3.06 -2.06
C GLY A 88 -4.27 3.62 -1.25
N CYS A 89 -4.93 4.67 -1.74
CA CYS A 89 -5.97 5.40 -1.01
C CYS A 89 -7.20 4.56 -0.64
N ALA A 90 -7.53 3.51 -1.39
CA ALA A 90 -8.68 2.65 -1.15
C ALA A 90 -8.34 1.35 -0.39
N GLY A 91 -7.09 1.16 0.04
CA GLY A 91 -6.56 -0.15 0.43
C GLY A 91 -6.15 -0.98 -0.79
N GLY A 92 -5.19 -1.87 -0.63
CA GLY A 92 -4.48 -2.61 -1.68
C GLY A 92 -5.36 -3.59 -2.46
N ALA A 93 -6.63 -3.71 -2.06
CA ALA A 93 -7.66 -4.39 -2.83
C ALA A 93 -8.03 -3.65 -4.13
N ILE A 94 -7.84 -2.33 -4.21
CA ILE A 94 -8.20 -1.53 -5.39
C ILE A 94 -7.01 -0.64 -5.79
N SER A 95 -6.37 -1.00 -6.89
CA SER A 95 -5.32 -0.18 -7.50
C SER A 95 -5.93 0.99 -8.26
N ILE A 96 -5.73 2.21 -7.75
CA ILE A 96 -6.21 3.45 -8.38
C ILE A 96 -4.99 4.28 -8.79
N PRO A 97 -4.82 4.60 -10.09
CA PRO A 97 -3.73 5.45 -10.54
C PRO A 97 -3.74 6.82 -9.84
N PRO A 98 -2.59 7.32 -9.35
CA PRO A 98 -2.53 8.61 -8.65
C PRO A 98 -3.11 9.78 -9.44
N LEU A 99 -2.91 9.80 -10.76
CA LEU A 99 -3.49 10.84 -11.62
C LEU A 99 -5.02 10.80 -11.67
N VAL A 100 -5.61 9.61 -11.67
CA VAL A 100 -7.07 9.44 -11.67
C VAL A 100 -7.64 9.89 -10.33
N MET A 101 -7.00 9.50 -9.21
CA MET A 101 -7.43 9.94 -7.88
C MET A 101 -7.31 11.46 -7.74
N ALA A 102 -6.20 12.05 -8.16
CA ALA A 102 -6.00 13.51 -8.13
C ALA A 102 -7.05 14.25 -8.97
N ALA A 103 -7.42 13.73 -10.15
CA ALA A 103 -8.48 14.32 -10.95
C ALA A 103 -9.83 14.30 -10.22
N VAL A 104 -10.18 13.18 -9.58
CA VAL A 104 -11.43 13.05 -8.80
C VAL A 104 -11.42 14.01 -7.61
N ASP A 105 -10.34 14.00 -6.82
CA ASP A 105 -10.19 14.81 -5.62
C ASP A 105 -10.19 16.31 -5.95
N SER A 106 -9.52 16.72 -7.03
CA SER A 106 -9.51 18.10 -7.51
C SER A 106 -10.88 18.58 -7.93
N VAL A 107 -11.64 17.75 -8.66
CA VAL A 107 -13.03 18.08 -9.05
C VAL A 107 -13.91 18.21 -7.81
N LEU A 108 -13.80 17.29 -6.84
CA LEU A 108 -14.57 17.34 -5.61
C LEU A 108 -14.23 18.57 -4.75
N LEU A 109 -12.94 18.90 -4.64
CA LEU A 109 -12.46 20.09 -3.94
C LEU A 109 -12.97 21.38 -4.60
N LEU A 110 -12.84 21.47 -5.93
CA LEU A 110 -13.36 22.61 -6.71
C LEU A 110 -14.88 22.76 -6.50
N LEU A 111 -15.64 21.67 -6.53
CA LEU A 111 -17.08 21.70 -6.25
C LEU A 111 -17.39 22.15 -4.80
N VAL A 112 -16.60 21.71 -3.81
CA VAL A 112 -16.75 22.18 -2.43
C VAL A 112 -16.55 23.70 -2.37
N VAL A 113 -15.50 24.25 -2.98
CA VAL A 113 -15.22 25.69 -2.95
C VAL A 113 -16.24 26.48 -3.79
N ALA A 114 -16.56 26.03 -4.99
CA ALA A 114 -17.48 26.70 -5.92
C ALA A 114 -18.91 26.80 -5.39
N THR A 115 -19.35 25.83 -4.57
CA THR A 115 -20.68 25.89 -3.93
C THR A 115 -20.79 26.95 -2.84
N GLN A 116 -19.69 27.65 -2.50
CA GLN A 116 -19.61 28.69 -1.48
C GLN A 116 -20.30 28.28 -0.18
N PRO A 117 -19.88 27.17 0.45
CA PRO A 117 -20.52 26.59 1.63
C PRO A 117 -20.74 27.63 2.75
N TRP A 118 -19.80 28.56 2.90
CA TRP A 118 -19.90 29.64 3.89
C TRP A 118 -21.12 30.56 3.73
N LYS A 119 -21.75 30.66 2.56
CA LYS A 119 -22.94 31.51 2.33
C LYS A 119 -24.28 30.77 2.46
N ARG A 120 -24.31 29.47 2.15
CA ARG A 120 -25.56 28.74 1.90
C ARG A 120 -25.86 27.62 2.89
N LEU A 121 -24.95 27.34 3.83
CA LEU A 121 -25.12 26.24 4.77
C LEU A 121 -25.88 26.63 6.04
N VAL A 122 -26.95 25.88 6.28
CA VAL A 122 -27.66 25.83 7.55
C VAL A 122 -27.13 24.64 8.34
N ASN A 123 -26.81 24.83 9.62
CA ASN A 123 -26.40 23.72 10.47
C ASN A 123 -27.63 22.84 10.75
N PRO A 124 -27.54 21.52 10.58
CA PRO A 124 -28.59 20.63 11.03
C PRO A 124 -28.71 20.70 12.57
N PRO A 125 -29.87 20.37 13.15
CA PRO A 125 -30.11 20.44 14.60
C PRO A 125 -29.46 19.26 15.34
N VAL A 126 -28.17 19.03 15.12
CA VAL A 126 -27.40 17.96 15.79
C VAL A 126 -26.83 18.49 17.11
N HIS A 127 -27.27 17.87 18.20
CA HIS A 127 -26.79 18.18 19.55
C HIS A 127 -25.29 17.85 19.68
N TRP A 128 -24.55 18.68 20.42
CA TRP A 128 -23.10 18.50 20.61
C TRP A 128 -22.75 17.15 21.24
N GLY A 129 -23.59 16.65 22.15
CA GLY A 129 -23.41 15.31 22.74
C GLY A 129 -23.49 14.17 21.72
N VAL A 130 -24.36 14.28 20.71
CA VAL A 130 -24.47 13.27 19.64
C VAL A 130 -23.23 13.32 18.74
N LEU A 131 -22.76 14.52 18.40
CA LEU A 131 -21.53 14.68 17.63
C LEU A 131 -20.31 14.14 18.40
N ALA A 132 -20.19 14.45 19.70
CA ALA A 132 -19.10 13.95 20.54
C ALA A 132 -19.13 12.42 20.65
N ALA A 133 -20.30 11.81 20.85
CA ALA A 133 -20.45 10.37 20.86
C ALA A 133 -20.08 9.75 19.50
N GLY A 134 -20.53 10.36 18.39
CA GLY A 134 -20.16 9.92 17.04
C GLY A 134 -18.64 10.01 16.79
N LEU A 135 -18.00 11.10 17.21
CA LEU A 135 -16.54 11.28 17.12
C LEU A 135 -15.80 10.22 17.93
N ALA A 136 -16.25 9.95 19.16
CA ALA A 136 -15.67 8.90 20.00
C ALA A 136 -15.75 7.52 19.30
N ILE A 137 -16.86 7.22 18.63
CA ILE A 137 -17.04 5.97 17.88
C ILE A 137 -16.09 5.93 16.67
N VAL A 138 -16.08 6.94 15.80
CA VAL A 138 -15.26 6.91 14.58
C VAL A 138 -13.76 6.99 14.83
N VAL A 139 -13.34 7.48 16.01
CA VAL A 139 -11.93 7.42 16.44
C VAL A 139 -11.59 6.04 17.03
N SER A 140 -12.50 5.46 17.82
CA SER A 140 -12.23 4.19 18.51
C SER A 140 -12.31 2.98 17.56
N VAL A 141 -13.28 2.96 16.64
CA VAL A 141 -13.55 1.82 15.76
C VAL A 141 -12.32 1.43 14.91
N PRO A 142 -11.62 2.36 14.23
CA PRO A 142 -10.40 2.03 13.50
C PRO A 142 -9.34 1.40 14.39
N TRP A 143 -9.17 1.89 15.62
CA TRP A 143 -8.20 1.35 16.58
C TRP A 143 -8.49 -0.11 16.90
N PHE A 144 -9.74 -0.41 17.30
CA PHE A 144 -10.14 -1.78 17.63
C PHE A 144 -10.10 -2.69 16.40
N HIS A 145 -10.53 -2.20 15.24
CA HIS A 145 -10.59 -3.02 14.03
C HIS A 145 -9.20 -3.35 13.50
N VAL A 146 -8.30 -2.37 13.47
CA VAL A 146 -6.92 -2.54 13.01
C VAL A 146 -6.10 -3.34 14.03
N GLN A 147 -6.28 -3.11 15.34
CA GLN A 147 -5.61 -3.92 16.37
C GLN A 147 -6.12 -5.35 16.43
N LYS A 148 -7.43 -5.58 16.28
CA LYS A 148 -7.99 -6.94 16.25
C LYS A 148 -7.45 -7.73 15.06
N ARG A 149 -7.22 -7.06 13.93
CA ARG A 149 -6.42 -7.64 12.85
C ARG A 149 -5.01 -7.89 13.38
N ALA A 150 -4.26 -6.87 13.76
CA ALA A 150 -2.85 -7.02 14.17
C ALA A 150 -2.58 -8.06 15.29
N GLY A 151 -3.50 -8.26 16.23
CA GLY A 151 -3.35 -9.13 17.42
C GLY A 151 -4.20 -10.41 17.44
N GLY A 152 -4.76 -10.84 16.30
CA GLY A 152 -5.47 -12.12 16.19
C GLY A 152 -4.55 -13.34 16.32
N GLU A 153 -5.13 -14.54 16.42
CA GLU A 153 -4.45 -15.85 16.56
C GLU A 153 -3.51 -16.20 15.37
N LYS A 154 -3.58 -15.41 14.30
CA LYS A 154 -2.57 -15.29 13.24
C LYS A 154 -2.11 -13.83 13.23
N PRO A 155 -0.81 -13.51 13.24
CA PRO A 155 -0.37 -12.12 13.14
C PRO A 155 -0.91 -11.55 11.82
N ALA A 156 -1.91 -10.68 11.88
CA ALA A 156 -2.68 -10.38 10.66
C ALA A 156 -1.97 -9.47 9.69
N PHE A 157 -0.81 -8.89 10.04
CA PHE A 157 0.05 -8.23 9.07
C PHE A 157 1.50 -8.41 9.48
N VAL A 158 2.26 -9.14 8.66
CA VAL A 158 3.72 -9.12 8.69
C VAL A 158 4.15 -7.98 7.78
N VAL A 159 4.67 -6.91 8.37
CA VAL A 159 5.28 -5.82 7.63
C VAL A 159 6.62 -6.27 7.10
N LEU A 160 6.85 -6.05 5.80
CA LEU A 160 8.12 -6.34 5.16
C LEU A 160 8.72 -5.04 4.68
N HIS A 161 10.00 -4.84 4.97
CA HIS A 161 10.78 -3.69 4.58
C HIS A 161 12.01 -4.09 3.79
N PRO A 162 11.87 -4.50 2.52
CA PRO A 162 13.01 -5.01 1.77
C PRO A 162 14.14 -3.98 1.60
N ASP A 163 13.80 -2.68 1.62
CA ASP A 163 14.76 -1.56 1.65
C ASP A 163 15.71 -1.61 2.86
N ARG A 164 15.24 -2.10 4.03
CA ARG A 164 16.05 -2.24 5.23
C ARG A 164 16.97 -3.45 5.19
N TRP A 165 16.76 -4.37 4.26
CA TRP A 165 17.59 -5.57 4.11
C TRP A 165 18.86 -5.28 3.30
N VAL A 166 18.97 -4.11 2.65
CA VAL A 166 20.17 -3.69 1.93
C VAL A 166 21.38 -3.66 2.86
N GLY A 167 22.47 -4.29 2.43
CA GLY A 167 23.71 -4.49 3.19
C GLY A 167 23.68 -5.69 4.15
N GLN A 168 22.55 -6.39 4.28
CA GLN A 168 22.45 -7.62 5.05
C GLN A 168 22.69 -8.85 4.16
N MET A 169 23.11 -9.96 4.78
CA MET A 169 23.13 -11.25 4.10
C MET A 169 21.70 -11.68 3.78
N VAL A 170 21.44 -12.17 2.57
CA VAL A 170 20.11 -12.63 2.15
C VAL A 170 19.59 -13.77 3.04
N PHE A 171 20.50 -14.57 3.61
CA PHE A 171 20.23 -15.66 4.54
C PHE A 171 19.95 -15.22 5.98
N ASP A 172 20.25 -13.96 6.31
CA ASP A 172 20.07 -13.39 7.64
C ASP A 172 18.99 -12.29 7.67
N ALA A 173 18.41 -11.93 6.51
CA ALA A 173 17.35 -10.94 6.42
C ALA A 173 16.13 -11.42 7.24
N PRO A 174 15.86 -10.85 8.42
CA PRO A 174 15.03 -11.50 9.43
C PRO A 174 13.58 -11.66 8.99
N GLU A 175 13.05 -10.65 8.30
CA GLU A 175 11.68 -10.63 7.79
C GLU A 175 11.48 -11.58 6.60
N LEU A 176 12.52 -11.82 5.78
CA LEU A 176 12.48 -12.77 4.66
C LEU A 176 12.56 -14.21 5.18
N VAL A 177 13.56 -14.49 6.01
CA VAL A 177 13.90 -15.83 6.49
C VAL A 177 12.84 -16.38 7.43
N ALA A 178 12.24 -15.53 8.28
CA ALA A 178 11.17 -15.96 9.17
C ALA A 178 9.95 -16.55 8.43
N GLN A 179 9.73 -16.11 7.19
CA GLN A 179 8.55 -16.46 6.39
C GLN A 179 8.78 -17.62 5.43
N LEU A 180 10.04 -18.04 5.24
CA LEU A 180 10.40 -19.20 4.46
C LEU A 180 10.49 -20.45 5.34
N GLU A 181 10.32 -21.62 4.71
CA GLU A 181 10.66 -22.90 5.35
C GLU A 181 12.20 -23.02 5.44
N PRO A 182 12.76 -23.66 6.48
CA PRO A 182 14.22 -23.78 6.64
C PRO A 182 14.92 -24.35 5.39
N ALA A 183 14.30 -25.33 4.72
CA ALA A 183 14.82 -25.93 3.49
C ALA A 183 14.75 -25.01 2.26
N ASP A 184 13.92 -23.95 2.30
CA ASP A 184 13.82 -22.96 1.23
C ASP A 184 14.81 -21.81 1.42
N VAL A 185 15.21 -21.51 2.66
CA VAL A 185 16.27 -20.53 2.96
C VAL A 185 17.58 -20.94 2.31
N GLU A 186 17.92 -22.23 2.33
CA GLU A 186 19.12 -22.79 1.70
C GLU A 186 19.12 -22.66 0.16
N LYS A 187 17.97 -22.37 -0.45
CA LYS A 187 17.81 -22.19 -1.90
C LYS A 187 17.92 -20.72 -2.33
N LEU A 188 18.09 -19.79 -1.39
CA LEU A 188 18.34 -18.39 -1.71
C LEU A 188 19.69 -18.25 -2.43
N PRO A 189 19.81 -17.36 -3.42
CA PRO A 189 21.00 -17.30 -4.25
C PRO A 189 22.12 -16.54 -3.52
N THR A 190 23.38 -16.93 -3.72
CA THR A 190 24.52 -16.09 -3.33
C THR A 190 24.73 -14.93 -4.30
N ASP A 191 24.38 -15.12 -5.57
CA ASP A 191 24.47 -14.10 -6.61
C ASP A 191 23.24 -14.21 -7.49
N GLY A 192 22.57 -13.10 -7.78
CA GLY A 192 21.39 -13.09 -8.67
C GLY A 192 20.26 -12.19 -8.19
N LEU A 193 19.04 -12.58 -8.54
CA LEU A 193 17.82 -11.82 -8.28
C LEU A 193 16.87 -12.63 -7.39
N VAL A 194 16.31 -11.99 -6.36
CA VAL A 194 15.15 -12.50 -5.61
C VAL A 194 13.96 -11.57 -5.86
N LEU A 195 12.86 -12.10 -6.39
CA LEU A 195 11.65 -11.34 -6.70
C LEU A 195 10.51 -11.73 -5.77
N LEU A 196 10.01 -10.79 -4.98
CA LEU A 196 8.81 -10.96 -4.15
C LEU A 196 7.56 -10.60 -4.98
N TRP A 197 6.58 -11.49 -5.08
CA TRP A 197 5.40 -11.30 -5.93
C TRP A 197 4.12 -11.92 -5.36
N ARG A 198 2.97 -11.54 -5.93
CA ARG A 198 1.61 -12.01 -5.59
C ARG A 198 0.85 -12.45 -6.83
N GLN A 199 -0.03 -13.44 -6.68
CA GLN A 199 -0.75 -14.02 -7.82
C GLN A 199 -1.90 -13.15 -8.34
N SER A 200 -2.50 -12.33 -7.48
CA SER A 200 -3.62 -11.44 -7.82
C SER A 200 -3.17 -10.02 -8.16
N CYS A 201 -1.88 -9.79 -8.40
CA CYS A 201 -1.29 -8.46 -8.57
C CYS A 201 -0.99 -8.15 -10.04
N ASP A 202 -1.65 -7.13 -10.61
CA ASP A 202 -1.46 -6.75 -12.02
C ASP A 202 -0.01 -6.32 -12.30
N HIS A 203 0.60 -5.62 -11.35
CA HIS A 203 2.01 -5.22 -11.42
C HIS A 203 2.96 -6.43 -11.43
N CYS A 204 2.66 -7.46 -10.63
CA CYS A 204 3.43 -8.70 -10.67
C CYS A 204 3.29 -9.41 -12.03
N ARG A 205 2.09 -9.42 -12.63
CA ARG A 205 1.87 -10.00 -13.96
C ARG A 205 2.71 -9.28 -15.02
N GLU A 206 2.61 -7.96 -15.10
CA GLU A 206 3.36 -7.16 -16.06
C GLU A 206 4.87 -7.32 -15.88
N HIS A 207 5.34 -7.27 -14.63
CA HIS A 207 6.75 -7.35 -14.30
C HIS A 207 7.35 -8.72 -14.58
N LEU A 208 6.65 -9.80 -14.21
CA LEU A 208 7.07 -11.18 -14.51
C LEU A 208 7.05 -11.47 -16.00
N LEU A 209 6.06 -10.96 -16.75
CA LEU A 209 6.03 -11.04 -18.20
C LEU A 209 7.22 -10.31 -18.84
N ALA A 210 7.55 -9.11 -18.37
CA ALA A 210 8.70 -8.36 -18.86
C ALA A 210 10.01 -9.08 -18.56
N LEU A 211 10.18 -9.59 -17.34
CA LEU A 211 11.36 -10.35 -16.93
C LEU A 211 11.51 -11.65 -17.72
N ALA A 212 10.42 -12.40 -17.93
CA ALA A 212 10.45 -13.63 -18.71
C ALA A 212 10.93 -13.40 -20.16
N ASN A 213 10.58 -12.26 -20.74
CA ASN A 213 10.93 -11.88 -22.10
C ASN A 213 12.27 -11.11 -22.22
N ASP A 214 12.90 -10.72 -21.10
CA ASP A 214 14.15 -9.96 -21.10
C ASP A 214 15.35 -10.88 -21.39
N LYS A 215 15.89 -10.80 -22.60
CA LYS A 215 16.99 -11.64 -23.06
C LYS A 215 18.33 -11.38 -22.37
N VAL A 216 18.47 -10.29 -21.62
CA VAL A 216 19.69 -9.95 -20.89
C VAL A 216 19.55 -10.38 -19.44
N ARG A 217 18.41 -10.08 -18.82
CA ARG A 217 18.17 -10.42 -17.40
C ARG A 217 17.80 -11.89 -17.18
N ASN A 218 17.19 -12.53 -18.18
CA ASN A 218 16.76 -13.93 -18.17
C ASN A 218 17.55 -14.77 -19.19
N ASP A 219 18.87 -14.58 -19.24
CA ASP A 219 19.78 -15.28 -20.16
C ASP A 219 20.33 -16.62 -19.62
N GLY A 220 19.99 -16.95 -18.37
CA GLY A 220 20.47 -18.15 -17.67
C GLY A 220 21.82 -18.00 -16.97
N SER A 221 22.48 -16.85 -17.06
CA SER A 221 23.79 -16.61 -16.45
C SER A 221 23.72 -16.35 -14.95
N ARG A 222 22.58 -15.84 -14.46
CA ARG A 222 22.35 -15.53 -13.05
C ARG A 222 21.09 -16.23 -12.53
N PRO A 223 21.13 -16.79 -11.30
CA PRO A 223 19.95 -17.31 -10.62
C PRO A 223 18.84 -16.26 -10.47
N ILE A 224 17.60 -16.70 -10.66
CA ILE A 224 16.39 -15.93 -10.38
C ILE A 224 15.55 -16.73 -9.40
N VAL A 225 15.25 -16.16 -8.23
CA VAL A 225 14.40 -16.77 -7.22
C VAL A 225 13.08 -16.02 -7.13
N LEU A 226 11.99 -16.67 -7.48
CA LEU A 226 10.64 -16.13 -7.41
C LEU A 226 10.01 -16.53 -6.07
N VAL A 227 9.78 -15.58 -5.18
CA VAL A 227 9.18 -15.82 -3.87
C VAL A 227 7.73 -15.35 -3.87
N GLN A 228 6.79 -16.29 -3.81
CA GLN A 228 5.36 -15.96 -3.77
C GLN A 228 4.92 -15.63 -2.34
N LEU A 229 4.34 -14.45 -2.15
CA LEU A 229 3.54 -14.11 -0.97
C LEU A 229 2.18 -14.80 -1.10
N ARG A 230 1.81 -15.60 -0.10
CA ARG A 230 0.64 -16.50 -0.13
C ARG A 230 -0.57 -15.96 0.65
N ASP A 231 -0.66 -14.64 0.76
CA ASP A 231 -1.75 -13.93 1.44
C ASP A 231 -2.94 -13.59 0.52
N ASP A 232 -2.87 -13.96 -0.76
CA ASP A 232 -3.89 -13.72 -1.78
C ASP A 232 -4.36 -15.01 -2.50
N LEU A 233 -4.16 -16.18 -1.86
CA LEU A 233 -4.51 -17.49 -2.44
C LEU A 233 -6.01 -17.68 -2.70
N ASP A 234 -6.85 -16.96 -1.98
CA ASP A 234 -8.31 -16.95 -2.12
C ASP A 234 -8.79 -16.13 -3.33
N LYS A 235 -7.89 -15.32 -3.93
CA LYS A 235 -8.17 -14.50 -5.11
C LYS A 235 -7.78 -15.23 -6.39
N THR A 236 -8.38 -14.81 -7.51
CA THR A 236 -8.03 -15.35 -8.83
C THR A 236 -6.59 -14.99 -9.20
N SER A 237 -5.79 -16.00 -9.57
CA SER A 237 -4.46 -15.79 -10.13
C SER A 237 -4.57 -15.14 -11.50
N ILE A 238 -3.92 -13.99 -11.66
CA ILE A 238 -3.81 -13.26 -12.93
C ILE A 238 -2.39 -13.31 -13.52
N VAL A 239 -1.40 -13.77 -12.75
CA VAL A 239 -0.04 -14.02 -13.23
C VAL A 239 -0.03 -15.31 -14.04
N ASP A 240 0.10 -15.19 -15.34
CA ASP A 240 0.04 -16.25 -16.33
C ASP A 240 1.42 -16.63 -16.90
N VAL A 241 2.36 -15.68 -16.98
CA VAL A 241 3.72 -15.88 -17.48
C VAL A 241 4.75 -15.61 -16.39
N LYS A 242 5.75 -16.49 -16.29
CA LYS A 242 6.91 -16.40 -15.38
C LYS A 242 8.19 -16.78 -16.14
N PRO A 243 9.38 -16.30 -15.70
CA PRO A 243 10.63 -16.83 -16.22
C PRO A 243 10.73 -18.33 -15.87
N GLU A 244 11.28 -19.11 -16.79
CA GLU A 244 11.48 -20.55 -16.67
C GLU A 244 12.92 -20.91 -17.04
N GLY A 245 13.42 -22.03 -16.52
CA GLY A 245 14.77 -22.52 -16.79
C GLY A 245 15.43 -23.10 -15.54
N ALA A 246 16.60 -23.72 -15.71
CA ALA A 246 17.36 -24.31 -14.62
C ALA A 246 17.91 -23.27 -13.62
N HIS A 247 18.04 -22.02 -14.06
CA HIS A 247 18.46 -20.88 -13.22
C HIS A 247 17.29 -20.27 -12.43
N VAL A 248 16.05 -20.71 -12.63
CA VAL A 248 14.87 -20.17 -11.95
C VAL A 248 14.43 -21.10 -10.81
N THR A 249 14.34 -20.58 -9.60
CA THR A 249 13.83 -21.29 -8.42
C THR A 249 12.55 -20.63 -7.94
N ASN A 250 11.51 -21.42 -7.69
CA ASN A 250 10.25 -20.92 -7.11
C ASN A 250 10.18 -21.27 -5.63
N LEU A 251 10.06 -20.25 -4.78
CA LEU A 251 9.88 -20.37 -3.34
C LEU A 251 8.55 -19.74 -2.94
N GLN A 252 8.11 -20.03 -1.71
CA GLN A 252 6.82 -19.61 -1.21
C GLN A 252 6.92 -19.22 0.27
N PHE A 253 6.26 -18.13 0.64
CA PHE A 253 6.05 -17.82 2.05
C PHE A 253 5.04 -18.77 2.68
N LYS A 254 5.17 -18.95 4.00
CA LYS A 254 4.22 -19.71 4.82
C LYS A 254 2.79 -19.19 4.63
N ILE A 255 1.85 -20.13 4.60
CA ILE A 255 0.41 -19.79 4.56
C ILE A 255 -0.01 -19.31 5.95
N GLY A 256 -0.76 -18.21 6.01
CA GLY A 256 -1.43 -17.78 7.25
C GLY A 256 -1.32 -16.28 7.51
N PRO A 257 -0.11 -15.69 7.48
CA PRO A 257 0.06 -14.25 7.63
C PRO A 257 -0.44 -13.49 6.39
N GLU A 258 -1.00 -12.29 6.59
CA GLU A 258 -1.10 -11.31 5.51
C GLU A 258 0.14 -10.42 5.52
N PHE A 259 0.62 -9.96 4.36
CA PHE A 259 1.87 -9.19 4.28
C PHE A 259 1.60 -7.72 3.95
N ALA A 260 2.10 -6.81 4.77
CA ALA A 260 2.08 -5.37 4.49
C ALA A 260 3.30 -5.02 3.63
N LEU A 261 3.15 -5.25 2.31
CA LEU A 261 4.16 -4.98 1.30
C LEU A 261 3.48 -4.70 -0.04
N GLN A 262 3.82 -3.61 -0.72
CA GLN A 262 3.38 -3.41 -2.10
C GLN A 262 4.27 -4.21 -3.04
N THR A 263 3.73 -5.22 -3.73
CA THR A 263 4.47 -6.06 -4.69
C THR A 263 4.37 -5.52 -6.12
N PRO A 264 5.35 -5.78 -7.00
CA PRO A 264 6.56 -6.61 -6.80
C PRO A 264 7.75 -5.87 -6.17
N TRP A 265 8.71 -6.65 -5.64
CA TRP A 265 10.04 -6.15 -5.21
C TRP A 265 11.16 -7.02 -5.76
N GLU A 266 12.23 -6.38 -6.23
CA GLU A 266 13.47 -7.00 -6.68
C GLU A 266 14.59 -6.80 -5.66
N LEU A 267 15.21 -7.89 -5.21
CA LEU A 267 16.40 -7.88 -4.39
C LEU A 267 17.58 -8.36 -5.23
N HIS A 268 18.58 -7.51 -5.37
CA HIS A 268 19.81 -7.85 -6.06
C HIS A 268 20.80 -8.38 -5.03
N VAL A 269 21.29 -9.59 -5.25
CA VAL A 269 22.19 -10.28 -4.33
C VAL A 269 23.54 -10.47 -5.01
N GLU A 270 24.61 -10.09 -4.31
CA GLU A 270 26.00 -10.30 -4.74
C GLU A 270 26.83 -10.77 -3.54
N GLY A 271 27.55 -11.89 -3.68
CA GLY A 271 28.33 -12.48 -2.59
C GLY A 271 27.52 -12.85 -1.34
N GLY A 272 26.22 -13.12 -1.52
CA GLY A 272 25.25 -13.41 -0.46
C GLY A 272 24.68 -12.16 0.22
N VAL A 273 25.10 -10.96 -0.18
CA VAL A 273 24.64 -9.69 0.39
C VAL A 273 23.60 -9.05 -0.51
N ILE A 274 22.51 -8.53 0.08
CA ILE A 274 21.51 -7.74 -0.65
C ILE A 274 22.12 -6.37 -0.95
N THR A 275 22.48 -6.11 -2.20
CA THR A 275 23.09 -4.84 -2.62
C THR A 275 22.06 -3.79 -2.98
N LYS A 276 20.88 -4.21 -3.45
CA LYS A 276 19.75 -3.33 -3.77
C LYS A 276 18.43 -4.00 -3.46
N ALA A 277 17.46 -3.19 -3.07
CA ALA A 277 16.06 -3.56 -2.96
C ALA A 277 15.22 -2.51 -3.67
N LEU A 278 14.58 -2.92 -4.78
CA LEU A 278 13.87 -2.04 -5.69
C LEU A 278 12.40 -2.47 -5.70
N ASP A 279 11.49 -1.53 -5.47
CA ASP A 279 10.10 -1.75 -5.87
C ASP A 279 9.99 -1.67 -7.41
N GLU A 280 8.81 -1.98 -7.96
CA GLU A 280 8.58 -1.98 -9.42
C GLU A 280 9.10 -0.70 -10.12
N GLU A 281 8.85 0.47 -9.52
CA GLU A 281 9.21 1.77 -10.09
C GLU A 281 10.73 1.89 -10.24
N HIS A 282 11.46 1.57 -9.18
CA HIS A 282 12.91 1.64 -9.17
C HIS A 282 13.56 0.55 -10.04
N ALA A 283 12.95 -0.64 -10.10
CA ALA A 283 13.42 -1.72 -10.96
C ALA A 283 13.33 -1.36 -12.45
N VAL A 284 12.23 -0.72 -12.88
CA VAL A 284 12.07 -0.25 -14.26
C VAL A 284 13.06 0.88 -14.58
N ALA A 285 13.23 1.84 -13.67
CA ALA A 285 14.18 2.94 -13.85
C ALA A 285 15.63 2.43 -13.97
N GLU A 286 16.03 1.46 -13.16
CA GLU A 286 17.36 0.86 -13.23
C GLU A 286 17.56 0.05 -14.52
N ALA A 287 16.55 -0.73 -14.92
CA ALA A 287 16.60 -1.47 -16.19
C ALA A 287 16.70 -0.55 -17.41
N ALA A 288 16.16 0.68 -17.32
CA ALA A 288 16.29 1.70 -18.36
C ALA A 288 17.67 2.38 -18.35
N ALA A 289 18.28 2.57 -17.18
CA ALA A 289 19.60 3.21 -17.04
C ALA A 289 20.77 2.27 -17.40
N GLY A 290 20.56 0.95 -17.33
CA GLY A 290 21.55 -0.08 -17.69
C GLY A 290 21.57 -0.50 -19.18
N ARG A 291 20.76 0.14 -20.03
CA ARG A 291 20.73 -0.05 -21.49
C ARG A 291 21.45 1.10 -22.20
#